data_AF-A0AAV2QTM9-F1
#
_entry.id   AF-A0AAV2QTM9-F1
#
_cell.length_a   1.000
_cell.length_b   1.000
_cell.length_c   1.000
_cell.angle_alpha   90.00
_cell.angle_beta   90.00
_cell.angle_gamma   90.00
#
_symmetry.space_group_name_H-M   'P 1'
#
loop_
_entity.id
_entity.type
_entity.pdbx_description
1 polymer ?
#
loop_
_entity_poly.entity_id
_entity_poly.type
_entity_poly.pdbx_seq_one_letter_code
_entity_poly.pdbx_strand_id
1 'polypeptide(L)'
;VLQYGFVTIFVSAFPLAPLFAFINNVFEMRLDGKKLLTHYRRPVSQRVKDIGIWFKILDFIGKLAVVTNAFIIAFTSNFIPDLVYRNVVSKDGSLEGFLDFSLSKFDVQDYPPQYQYKSLDENDTICRYPDYRMPPGPPDTEYDYAPIFWHILAARLAFVVVFENVVCVVIIFIKWMIPDMPYQLQEQIRREAYVTNELIVEQELRKARGEAMGEWSTGSTGHGSLRRQQSEPSYRHNDVRFRGVSSSESKDPPDAAANV
;
A
#
# COMPACT_ATOMS: atom_id res chain seq x y z
N VAL A 1 -10.83 -3.11 -5.55
CA VAL A 1 -9.88 -3.43 -4.46
C VAL A 1 -9.13 -4.73 -4.73
N LEU A 2 -9.80 -5.85 -4.98
CA LEU A 2 -9.13 -7.13 -5.28
C LEU A 2 -8.18 -7.04 -6.48
N GLN A 3 -8.63 -6.45 -7.60
CA GLN A 3 -7.77 -6.23 -8.78
C GLN A 3 -6.53 -5.39 -8.46
N TYR A 4 -6.68 -4.33 -7.66
CA TYR A 4 -5.54 -3.54 -7.18
C TYR A 4 -4.56 -4.39 -6.37
N GLY A 5 -5.06 -5.27 -5.48
CA GLY A 5 -4.23 -6.21 -4.74
C GLY A 5 -3.47 -7.17 -5.64
N PHE A 6 -4.13 -7.81 -6.61
CA PHE A 6 -3.46 -8.71 -7.56
C PHE A 6 -2.35 -8.00 -8.36
N VAL A 7 -2.63 -6.78 -8.81
CA VAL A 7 -1.66 -5.99 -9.57
C VAL A 7 -0.47 -5.60 -8.71
N THR A 8 -0.70 -5.14 -7.47
CA THR A 8 0.38 -4.57 -6.64
C THR A 8 1.21 -5.62 -5.92
N ILE A 9 0.59 -6.67 -5.38
CA ILE A 9 1.27 -7.70 -4.56
C ILE A 9 2.16 -8.62 -5.41
N PHE A 10 1.77 -8.89 -6.66
CA PHE A 10 2.43 -9.88 -7.53
C PHE A 10 3.12 -9.27 -8.75
N VAL A 11 3.34 -7.95 -8.77
CA VAL A 11 3.91 -7.25 -9.93
C VAL A 11 5.32 -7.76 -10.28
N SER A 12 6.11 -8.14 -9.27
CA SER A 12 7.48 -8.64 -9.47
C SER A 12 7.52 -10.01 -10.15
N ALA A 13 6.49 -10.83 -9.97
CA ALA A 13 6.37 -12.14 -10.62
C ALA A 13 5.74 -12.03 -12.02
N PHE A 14 4.79 -11.10 -12.22
CA PHE A 14 4.08 -10.95 -13.48
C PHE A 14 3.95 -9.48 -13.92
N PRO A 15 4.91 -8.97 -14.72
CA PRO A 15 4.97 -7.55 -15.08
C PRO A 15 3.86 -7.09 -16.02
N LEU A 16 3.14 -8.01 -16.68
CA LEU A 16 2.02 -7.69 -17.57
C LEU A 16 0.67 -7.53 -16.83
N ALA A 17 0.61 -7.79 -15.52
CA ALA A 17 -0.63 -7.64 -14.73
C ALA A 17 -1.30 -6.25 -14.86
N PRO A 18 -0.55 -5.12 -14.83
CA PRO A 18 -1.16 -3.79 -14.97
C PRO A 18 -1.86 -3.59 -16.32
N LEU A 19 -1.36 -4.20 -17.40
CA LEU A 19 -1.96 -4.09 -18.72
C LEU A 19 -3.32 -4.80 -18.77
N PHE A 20 -3.42 -6.00 -18.20
CA PHE A 20 -4.72 -6.69 -18.09
C PHE A 20 -5.69 -5.97 -17.17
N ALA A 21 -5.20 -5.41 -16.07
CA ALA A 21 -6.01 -4.58 -15.18
C ALA A 21 -6.54 -3.33 -15.90
N PHE A 22 -5.72 -2.68 -16.73
CA PHE A 22 -6.14 -1.53 -17.52
C PHE A 22 -7.25 -1.90 -18.52
N ILE A 23 -7.06 -2.98 -19.28
CA ILE A 23 -8.07 -3.46 -20.23
C ILE A 23 -9.37 -3.81 -19.49
N ASN A 24 -9.28 -4.51 -18.36
CA ASN A 24 -10.44 -4.84 -17.55
C ASN A 24 -11.18 -3.57 -17.07
N ASN A 25 -10.45 -2.58 -16.54
CA ASN A 25 -11.03 -1.31 -16.09
C ASN A 25 -11.77 -0.56 -17.21
N VAL A 26 -11.25 -0.59 -18.45
CA VAL A 26 -11.92 0.05 -19.61
C VAL A 26 -13.26 -0.61 -19.89
N PHE A 27 -13.33 -1.94 -19.87
CA PHE A 27 -14.59 -2.67 -20.05
C PHE A 27 -15.53 -2.49 -18.86
N GLU A 28 -15.01 -2.58 -17.65
CA GLU A 28 -15.76 -2.44 -16.39
C GLU A 28 -16.47 -1.08 -16.33
N MET A 29 -15.78 0.02 -16.66
CA MET A 29 -16.40 1.35 -16.68
C MET A 29 -17.59 1.45 -17.66
N ARG A 30 -17.51 0.80 -18.82
CA ARG A 30 -18.61 0.79 -19.81
C ARG A 30 -19.76 -0.10 -19.37
N LEU A 31 -19.45 -1.28 -18.85
CA LEU A 31 -20.44 -2.25 -18.40
C LEU A 31 -21.18 -1.75 -17.16
N ASP A 32 -20.50 -1.17 -16.19
CA ASP A 32 -21.11 -0.57 -14.99
C ASP A 32 -22.01 0.61 -15.35
N GLY A 33 -21.58 1.46 -16.29
CA GLY A 33 -22.42 2.53 -16.83
C GLY A 33 -23.72 1.98 -17.44
N LYS A 34 -23.63 0.95 -18.30
CA LYS A 34 -24.82 0.30 -18.88
C LYS A 34 -25.69 -0.36 -17.81
N LYS A 35 -25.08 -0.99 -16.82
CA LYS A 35 -25.78 -1.67 -15.72
C LYS A 35 -26.60 -0.68 -14.89
N LEU A 36 -26.01 0.46 -14.52
CA LEU A 36 -26.70 1.52 -13.77
C LEU A 36 -27.83 2.17 -14.57
N LEU A 37 -27.70 2.30 -15.89
CA LEU A 37 -28.69 2.96 -16.73
C LEU A 37 -29.85 2.04 -17.15
N THR A 38 -29.59 0.77 -17.45
CA THR A 38 -30.60 -0.13 -18.05
C THR A 38 -31.07 -1.26 -17.13
N HIS A 39 -30.29 -1.64 -16.11
CA HIS A 39 -30.60 -2.81 -15.27
C HIS A 39 -30.97 -2.47 -13.83
N TYR A 40 -30.57 -1.30 -13.31
CA TYR A 40 -30.88 -0.87 -11.95
C TYR A 40 -31.95 0.22 -11.90
N ARG A 41 -32.76 0.21 -10.83
CA ARG A 41 -33.62 1.34 -10.49
C ARG A 41 -32.77 2.50 -9.99
N ARG A 42 -33.17 3.73 -10.32
CA ARG A 42 -32.47 4.95 -9.89
C ARG A 42 -32.27 4.98 -8.36
N PRO A 43 -31.02 5.03 -7.88
CA PRO A 43 -30.73 5.12 -6.45
C PRO A 43 -31.02 6.52 -5.90
N VAL A 44 -31.25 6.61 -4.59
CA VAL A 44 -31.37 7.88 -3.88
C VAL A 44 -29.99 8.53 -3.77
N SER A 45 -29.91 9.82 -4.10
CA SER A 45 -28.64 10.55 -4.05
C SER A 45 -28.17 10.74 -2.61
N GLN A 46 -26.93 10.34 -2.33
CA GLN A 46 -26.25 10.57 -1.07
C GLN A 46 -24.99 11.40 -1.33
N ARG A 47 -24.78 12.48 -0.57
CA ARG A 47 -23.55 13.27 -0.63
C ARG A 47 -22.51 12.64 0.29
N VAL A 48 -21.38 12.24 -0.27
CA VAL A 48 -20.21 11.72 0.45
C VAL A 48 -18.99 12.55 0.09
N LYS A 49 -18.09 12.78 1.05
CA LYS A 49 -16.85 13.54 0.82
C LYS A 49 -15.74 12.65 0.26
N ASP A 50 -15.70 11.39 0.68
CA ASP A 50 -14.64 10.44 0.38
C ASP A 50 -15.19 9.04 0.09
N ILE A 51 -14.33 8.17 -0.46
CA ILE A 51 -14.61 6.73 -0.65
C ILE A 51 -14.71 5.95 0.68
N GLY A 52 -14.33 6.55 1.81
CA GLY A 52 -14.45 5.97 3.15
C GLY A 52 -13.40 4.89 3.47
N ILE A 53 -13.84 3.78 4.07
CA ILE A 53 -12.97 2.70 4.56
C ILE A 53 -12.08 2.09 3.47
N TRP A 54 -12.56 2.11 2.22
CA TRP A 54 -11.83 1.57 1.07
C TRP A 54 -10.46 2.22 0.88
N PHE A 55 -10.30 3.51 1.23
CA PHE A 55 -8.99 4.17 1.17
C PHE A 55 -7.99 3.53 2.14
N LYS A 56 -8.41 3.27 3.38
CA LYS A 56 -7.56 2.61 4.39
C LYS A 56 -7.19 1.19 3.97
N ILE A 57 -8.11 0.47 3.32
CA ILE A 57 -7.84 -0.87 2.78
C ILE A 57 -6.81 -0.82 1.66
N LEU A 58 -6.93 0.14 0.74
CA LEU A 58 -5.96 0.32 -0.35
C LEU A 58 -4.56 0.71 0.18
N ASP A 59 -4.48 1.60 1.17
CA ASP A 59 -3.22 1.97 1.82
C ASP A 59 -2.57 0.76 2.52
N PHE A 60 -3.37 -0.05 3.21
CA PHE A 60 -2.89 -1.29 3.83
C PHE A 60 -2.38 -2.30 2.80
N ILE A 61 -3.12 -2.53 1.71
CA ILE A 61 -2.69 -3.40 0.61
C ILE A 61 -1.40 -2.87 -0.02
N GLY A 62 -1.27 -1.56 -0.21
CA GLY A 62 -0.06 -0.94 -0.74
C GLY A 62 1.17 -1.19 0.13
N LYS A 63 1.03 -1.10 1.46
CA LYS A 63 2.11 -1.43 2.41
C LYS A 63 2.46 -2.92 2.38
N LEU A 64 1.46 -3.80 2.38
CA LEU A 64 1.69 -5.24 2.25
C LEU A 64 2.37 -5.61 0.93
N ALA A 65 2.01 -4.94 -0.16
CA ALA A 65 2.60 -5.20 -1.47
C ALA A 65 4.12 -4.97 -1.47
N VAL A 66 4.63 -3.96 -0.74
CA VAL A 66 6.08 -3.73 -0.63
C VAL A 66 6.77 -4.94 0.00
N VAL A 67 6.25 -5.41 1.14
CA VAL A 67 6.77 -6.56 1.87
C VAL A 67 6.72 -7.81 1.00
N THR A 68 5.56 -8.13 0.42
CA THR A 68 5.39 -9.35 -0.38
C THR A 68 6.30 -9.36 -1.62
N ASN A 69 6.43 -8.24 -2.33
CA ASN A 69 7.34 -8.18 -3.47
C ASN A 69 8.81 -8.36 -3.07
N ALA A 70 9.23 -7.84 -1.90
CA ALA A 70 10.57 -8.07 -1.38
C ALA A 70 10.84 -9.56 -1.16
N PHE A 71 9.88 -10.27 -0.54
CA PHE A 71 9.97 -11.71 -0.33
C PHE A 71 9.94 -12.52 -1.64
N ILE A 72 9.08 -12.15 -2.61
CA ILE A 72 9.05 -12.81 -3.92
C ILE A 72 10.41 -12.71 -4.61
N ILE A 73 11.01 -11.51 -4.63
CA ILE A 73 12.32 -11.32 -5.25
C ILE A 73 13.39 -12.10 -4.48
N ALA A 74 13.40 -12.06 -3.15
CA ALA A 74 14.44 -12.71 -2.35
C ALA A 74 14.39 -14.25 -2.40
N PHE A 75 13.19 -14.83 -2.28
CA PHE A 75 13.02 -16.27 -2.06
C PHE A 75 12.58 -17.04 -3.31
N THR A 76 11.80 -16.43 -4.20
CA THR A 76 11.28 -17.11 -5.39
C THR A 76 12.21 -16.94 -6.60
N SER A 77 12.96 -15.85 -6.67
CA SER A 77 13.89 -15.61 -7.78
C SER A 77 15.31 -16.12 -7.49
N ASN A 78 16.07 -16.42 -8.56
CA ASN A 78 17.49 -16.75 -8.48
C ASN A 78 18.39 -15.52 -8.32
N PHE A 79 17.82 -14.31 -8.22
CA PHE A 79 18.59 -13.07 -8.16
C PHE A 79 19.62 -13.04 -7.01
N ILE A 80 19.22 -13.45 -5.80
CA ILE A 80 20.12 -13.43 -4.63
C ILE A 80 21.19 -14.52 -4.73
N PRO A 81 20.87 -15.80 -5.01
CA PRO A 81 21.89 -16.82 -5.28
C PRO A 81 22.88 -16.44 -6.38
N ASP A 82 22.40 -15.89 -7.50
CA ASP A 82 23.23 -15.46 -8.63
C ASP A 82 24.22 -14.37 -8.18
N LEU A 83 23.73 -13.40 -7.40
CA LEU A 83 24.54 -12.30 -6.87
C LEU A 83 25.60 -12.80 -5.88
N VAL A 84 25.23 -13.72 -4.98
CA VAL A 84 26.16 -14.31 -4.02
C VAL A 84 27.22 -15.15 -4.74
N TYR A 85 26.83 -15.99 -5.71
CA TYR A 85 27.77 -16.78 -6.50
C TYR A 85 28.75 -15.88 -7.24
N ARG A 86 28.23 -14.85 -7.94
CA ARG A 86 29.05 -13.93 -8.73
C ARG A 86 30.06 -13.15 -7.89
N ASN A 87 29.70 -12.74 -6.68
CA ASN A 87 30.53 -11.88 -5.84
C ASN A 87 31.45 -12.66 -4.88
N VAL A 88 31.08 -13.87 -4.48
CA VAL A 88 31.79 -14.63 -3.43
C VAL A 88 32.50 -15.87 -3.98
N VAL A 89 31.94 -16.52 -5.01
CA VAL A 89 32.41 -17.83 -5.49
C VAL A 89 33.14 -17.73 -6.82
N SER A 90 32.61 -16.94 -7.76
CA SER A 90 33.16 -16.78 -9.10
C SER A 90 34.45 -15.96 -9.06
N LYS A 91 35.53 -16.51 -9.62
CA LYS A 91 36.83 -15.81 -9.73
C LYS A 91 36.83 -14.73 -10.80
N ASP A 92 36.07 -14.96 -11.86
CA ASP A 92 36.01 -14.08 -13.05
C ASP A 92 34.74 -13.22 -13.08
N GLY A 93 33.85 -13.39 -12.10
CA GLY A 93 32.56 -12.70 -12.04
C GLY A 93 31.57 -13.14 -13.13
N SER A 94 31.82 -14.28 -13.79
CA SER A 94 30.89 -14.93 -14.72
C SER A 94 29.94 -15.88 -13.96
N LEU A 95 28.80 -16.22 -14.57
CA LEU A 95 27.89 -17.26 -14.08
C LEU A 95 28.26 -18.67 -14.57
N GLU A 96 29.47 -18.84 -15.12
CA GLU A 96 29.95 -20.16 -15.54
C GLU A 96 30.07 -21.06 -14.31
N GLY A 97 29.48 -22.26 -14.37
CA GLY A 97 29.42 -23.18 -13.23
C GLY A 97 28.30 -22.93 -12.21
N PHE A 98 27.48 -21.87 -12.37
CA PHE A 98 26.38 -21.60 -11.43
C PHE A 98 25.38 -22.75 -11.31
N LEU A 99 25.11 -23.47 -12.40
CA LEU A 99 24.22 -24.62 -12.38
C LEU A 99 24.80 -25.79 -11.56
N ASP A 100 26.12 -26.01 -11.60
CA ASP A 100 26.77 -27.04 -10.80
C ASP A 100 26.83 -26.66 -9.31
N PHE A 101 26.91 -25.35 -9.03
CA PHE A 101 26.88 -24.79 -7.69
C PHE A 101 25.48 -24.82 -7.04
N SER A 102 24.43 -24.57 -7.82
CA SER A 102 23.03 -24.53 -7.32
C SER A 102 22.40 -25.90 -7.13
N LEU A 103 23.12 -26.97 -7.50
CA LEU A 103 22.65 -28.35 -7.39
C LEU A 103 23.51 -29.12 -6.38
N SER A 104 22.86 -29.74 -5.39
CA SER A 104 23.48 -30.70 -4.48
C SER A 104 23.47 -32.10 -5.08
N LYS A 105 24.52 -32.88 -4.78
CA LYS A 105 24.67 -34.28 -5.21
C LYS A 105 24.08 -35.22 -4.15
N PHE A 106 23.40 -36.27 -4.59
CA PHE A 106 22.82 -37.31 -3.74
C PHE A 106 23.16 -38.69 -4.29
N ASP A 107 23.62 -39.60 -3.45
CA ASP A 107 23.83 -41.00 -3.84
C ASP A 107 22.51 -41.76 -3.77
N VAL A 108 22.11 -42.38 -4.87
CA VAL A 108 20.85 -43.13 -4.97
C VAL A 108 20.86 -44.36 -4.03
N GLN A 109 22.03 -44.83 -3.61
CA GLN A 109 22.14 -45.95 -2.67
C GLN A 109 21.71 -45.59 -1.24
N ASP A 110 21.72 -44.30 -0.88
CA ASP A 110 21.37 -43.82 0.46
C ASP A 110 19.86 -43.64 0.67
N TYR A 111 19.04 -44.00 -0.32
CA TYR A 111 17.59 -44.02 -0.15
C TYR A 111 17.18 -45.05 0.93
N PRO A 112 16.18 -44.73 1.77
CA PRO A 112 15.60 -45.71 2.67
C PRO A 112 15.08 -46.93 1.89
N PRO A 113 15.11 -48.15 2.46
CA PRO A 113 14.77 -49.38 1.73
C PRO A 113 13.37 -49.38 1.11
N GLN A 114 12.44 -48.56 1.65
CA GLN A 114 11.08 -48.38 1.14
C GLN A 114 10.97 -47.50 -0.12
N TYR A 115 11.99 -46.69 -0.42
CA TYR A 115 12.03 -45.76 -1.56
C TYR A 115 13.16 -46.08 -2.55
N GLN A 116 13.89 -47.17 -2.32
CA GLN A 116 15.01 -47.55 -3.15
C GLN A 116 14.53 -47.92 -4.56
N TYR A 117 14.87 -47.06 -5.52
CA TYR A 117 14.56 -47.26 -6.93
C TYR A 117 15.71 -48.04 -7.58
N LYS A 118 15.39 -49.13 -8.30
CA LYS A 118 16.36 -49.75 -9.21
C LYS A 118 16.44 -48.86 -10.45
N SER A 119 17.54 -48.12 -10.58
CA SER A 119 17.81 -47.30 -11.74
C SER A 119 17.67 -48.11 -13.03
N LEU A 120 17.07 -47.49 -14.06
CA LEU A 120 16.98 -48.09 -15.41
C LEU A 120 18.38 -48.26 -16.03
N ASP A 121 19.33 -47.43 -15.63
CA ASP A 121 20.75 -47.53 -15.96
C ASP A 121 21.55 -47.85 -14.70
N GLU A 122 22.26 -48.97 -14.68
CA GLU A 122 23.05 -49.45 -13.53
C GLU A 122 24.27 -48.55 -13.22
N ASN A 123 24.60 -47.58 -14.09
CA ASN A 123 25.77 -46.71 -13.96
C ASN A 123 25.50 -45.37 -13.25
N ASP A 124 24.24 -44.96 -13.11
CA ASP A 124 23.88 -43.67 -12.50
C ASP A 124 23.74 -43.82 -10.99
N THR A 125 24.85 -43.64 -10.29
CA THR A 125 24.93 -43.70 -8.82
C THR A 125 24.58 -42.37 -8.15
N ILE A 126 24.74 -41.24 -8.85
CA ILE A 126 24.58 -39.89 -8.27
C ILE A 126 23.50 -39.12 -9.01
N CYS A 127 22.50 -38.64 -8.27
CA CYS A 127 21.51 -37.69 -8.78
C CYS A 127 21.72 -36.27 -8.20
N ARG A 128 21.10 -35.27 -8.83
CA ARG A 128 21.26 -33.85 -8.47
C ARG A 128 19.90 -33.22 -8.20
N TYR A 129 19.83 -32.41 -7.15
CA TYR A 129 18.60 -31.71 -6.75
C TYR A 129 18.91 -30.26 -6.32
N PRO A 130 17.94 -29.33 -6.46
CA PRO A 130 18.17 -27.92 -6.15
C PRO A 130 18.16 -27.69 -4.62
N ASP A 131 19.33 -27.77 -4.00
CA ASP A 131 19.57 -27.39 -2.60
C ASP A 131 21.05 -27.12 -2.36
N TYR A 132 21.39 -26.51 -1.22
CA TYR A 132 22.77 -26.21 -0.82
C TYR A 132 23.20 -27.12 0.33
N ARG A 133 23.41 -28.40 0.00
CA ARG A 133 23.83 -29.44 0.94
C ARG A 133 25.21 -29.99 0.62
N MET A 134 25.86 -30.52 1.64
CA MET A 134 27.14 -31.20 1.50
C MET A 134 26.98 -32.47 0.62
N PRO A 135 27.96 -32.77 -0.24
CA PRO A 135 27.95 -33.96 -1.08
C PRO A 135 28.15 -35.24 -0.23
N PRO A 136 27.82 -36.43 -0.79
CA PRO A 136 28.09 -37.70 -0.13
C PRO A 136 29.59 -37.92 0.09
N GLY A 137 29.95 -38.60 1.17
CA GLY A 137 31.32 -39.04 1.45
C GLY A 137 31.82 -38.81 2.88
N PRO A 138 31.94 -37.56 3.38
CA PRO A 138 32.41 -37.32 4.75
C PRO A 138 31.33 -37.74 5.77
N PRO A 139 31.60 -38.73 6.65
CA PRO A 139 30.55 -39.39 7.45
C PRO A 139 29.86 -38.48 8.49
N ASP A 140 30.54 -37.42 8.93
CA ASP A 140 30.01 -36.53 9.98
C ASP A 140 29.20 -35.34 9.45
N THR A 141 29.22 -35.08 8.13
CA THR A 141 28.56 -33.90 7.52
C THR A 141 27.81 -34.23 6.24
N GLU A 142 27.52 -35.51 6.02
CA GLU A 142 26.83 -35.99 4.83
C GLU A 142 25.39 -35.46 4.78
N TYR A 143 25.01 -34.89 3.64
CA TYR A 143 23.68 -34.30 3.38
C TYR A 143 23.24 -33.16 4.31
N ASP A 144 24.09 -32.69 5.22
CA ASP A 144 23.84 -31.53 6.04
C ASP A 144 23.92 -30.22 5.23
N TYR A 145 23.30 -29.17 5.77
CA TYR A 145 23.32 -27.85 5.15
C TYR A 145 24.75 -27.32 5.04
N ALA A 146 25.15 -26.98 3.80
CA ALA A 146 26.46 -26.39 3.57
C ALA A 146 26.51 -24.97 4.18
N PRO A 147 27.67 -24.48 4.64
CA PRO A 147 27.80 -23.12 5.18
C PRO A 147 27.29 -22.02 4.23
N ILE A 148 27.40 -22.26 2.92
CA ILE A 148 26.90 -21.35 1.88
C ILE A 148 25.38 -21.16 1.92
N PHE A 149 24.62 -22.17 2.37
CA PHE A 149 23.17 -22.06 2.56
C PHE A 149 22.83 -20.90 3.49
N TRP A 150 23.53 -20.82 4.63
CA TRP A 150 23.32 -19.78 5.63
C TRP A 150 23.74 -18.40 5.14
N HIS A 151 24.80 -18.31 4.34
CA HIS A 151 25.19 -17.06 3.69
C HIS A 151 24.12 -16.57 2.70
N ILE A 152 23.56 -17.47 1.87
CA ILE A 152 22.49 -17.12 0.94
C ILE A 152 21.22 -16.72 1.70
N LEU A 153 20.87 -17.44 2.77
CA LEU A 153 19.72 -17.10 3.61
C LEU A 153 19.88 -15.73 4.27
N ALA A 154 21.06 -15.45 4.84
CA ALA A 154 21.37 -14.15 5.42
C ALA A 154 21.31 -13.03 4.35
N ALA A 155 21.83 -13.27 3.15
CA ALA A 155 21.76 -12.32 2.04
C ALA A 155 20.31 -12.07 1.60
N ARG A 156 19.45 -13.10 1.55
CA ARG A 156 18.02 -12.95 1.25
C ARG A 156 17.31 -12.07 2.26
N LEU A 157 17.52 -12.31 3.55
CA LEU A 157 16.92 -11.51 4.62
C LEU A 157 17.45 -10.07 4.64
N ALA A 158 18.77 -9.89 4.46
CA ALA A 158 19.37 -8.56 4.37
C ALA A 158 18.81 -7.76 3.17
N PHE A 159 18.64 -8.42 2.02
CA PHE A 159 18.02 -7.80 0.85
C PHE A 159 16.59 -7.33 1.14
N VAL A 160 15.77 -8.15 1.79
CA VAL A 160 14.39 -7.75 2.15
C VAL A 160 14.40 -6.48 2.99
N VAL A 161 15.23 -6.44 4.04
CA VAL A 161 15.32 -5.26 4.91
C VAL A 161 15.79 -4.03 4.12
N VAL A 162 16.84 -4.13 3.32
CA VAL A 162 17.34 -2.99 2.53
C VAL A 162 16.30 -2.53 1.52
N PHE A 163 15.67 -3.45 0.80
CA PHE A 163 14.64 -3.15 -0.20
C PHE A 163 13.45 -2.42 0.43
N GLU A 164 12.92 -2.93 1.55
CA GLU A 164 11.81 -2.31 2.27
C GLU A 164 12.15 -0.89 2.74
N ASN A 165 13.33 -0.70 3.33
CA ASN A 165 13.78 0.61 3.79
C ASN A 165 13.93 1.60 2.62
N VAL A 166 14.53 1.19 1.51
CA VAL A 166 14.68 2.05 0.32
C VAL A 166 13.31 2.44 -0.24
N VAL A 167 12.41 1.48 -0.42
CA VAL A 167 11.06 1.76 -0.93
C VAL A 167 10.28 2.67 0.03
N CYS A 168 10.40 2.45 1.35
CA CYS A 168 9.78 3.30 2.36
C CYS A 168 10.29 4.75 2.27
N VAL A 169 11.61 4.95 2.17
CA VAL A 169 12.22 6.28 2.00
C VAL A 169 11.71 6.96 0.73
N VAL A 170 11.65 6.24 -0.39
CA VAL A 170 11.11 6.78 -1.66
C VAL A 170 9.65 7.18 -1.50
N ILE A 171 8.82 6.37 -0.83
CA ILE A 171 7.41 6.71 -0.59
C ILE A 171 7.28 7.95 0.29
N ILE A 172 8.09 8.07 1.35
CA ILE A 172 8.11 9.25 2.23
C ILE A 172 8.51 10.49 1.42
N PHE A 173 9.53 10.37 0.56
CA PHE A 173 9.96 11.45 -0.31
C PHE A 173 8.88 11.89 -1.29
N ILE A 174 8.18 10.95 -1.94
CA ILE A 174 7.07 11.26 -2.86
C ILE A 174 5.93 11.98 -2.12
N LYS A 175 5.59 11.51 -0.90
CA LYS A 175 4.57 12.16 -0.06
C LYS A 175 4.98 13.56 0.39
N TRP A 176 6.28 13.79 0.58
CA TRP A 176 6.79 15.12 0.89
C TRP A 176 6.76 16.06 -0.33
N MET A 177 7.01 15.53 -1.53
CA MET A 177 7.07 16.31 -2.76
C MET A 177 5.69 16.73 -3.30
N ILE A 178 4.66 15.88 -3.14
CA ILE A 178 3.33 16.14 -3.68
C ILE A 178 2.42 16.68 -2.57
N PRO A 179 1.98 17.95 -2.65
CA PRO A 179 1.05 18.51 -1.67
C PRO A 179 -0.33 17.85 -1.80
N ASP A 180 -0.94 17.50 -0.66
CA ASP A 180 -2.25 16.82 -0.60
C ASP A 180 -3.39 17.63 -1.21
N MET A 181 -3.28 18.96 -1.27
CA MET A 181 -4.27 19.85 -1.87
C MET A 181 -3.67 20.64 -3.03
N PRO A 182 -4.29 20.62 -4.23
CA PRO A 182 -3.82 21.42 -5.35
C PRO A 182 -4.04 22.92 -5.09
N TYR A 183 -3.09 23.75 -5.52
CA TYR A 183 -3.09 25.19 -5.27
C TYR A 183 -4.36 25.90 -5.78
N GLN A 184 -4.88 25.52 -6.95
CA GLN A 184 -6.09 26.12 -7.53
C GLN A 184 -7.32 25.94 -6.62
N LEU A 185 -7.46 24.75 -6.01
CA LEU A 185 -8.56 24.47 -5.09
C LEU A 185 -8.40 25.27 -3.79
N GLN A 186 -7.17 25.35 -3.27
CA GLN A 186 -6.87 26.17 -2.10
C GLN A 186 -7.22 27.64 -2.34
N GLU A 187 -6.95 28.15 -3.54
CA GLU A 187 -7.27 29.52 -3.94
C GLU A 187 -8.78 29.73 -4.05
N GLN A 188 -9.51 28.79 -4.67
CA GLN A 188 -10.97 28.85 -4.75
C GLN A 188 -11.62 28.88 -3.36
N ILE A 189 -11.19 27.98 -2.46
CA ILE A 189 -11.68 27.95 -1.08
C ILE A 189 -11.38 29.28 -0.37
N ARG A 190 -10.18 29.85 -0.59
CA ARG A 190 -9.81 31.15 0.00
C ARG A 190 -10.69 32.29 -0.54
N ARG A 191 -10.98 32.31 -1.85
CA ARG A 191 -11.85 33.30 -2.48
C ARG A 191 -13.28 33.21 -1.96
N GLU A 192 -13.84 32.01 -1.90
CA GLU A 192 -15.19 31.77 -1.36
C GLU A 192 -15.29 32.18 0.12
N ALA A 193 -14.26 31.86 0.92
CA ALA A 193 -14.20 32.26 2.33
C ALA A 193 -14.10 33.79 2.50
N TYR A 194 -13.29 34.45 1.68
CA TYR A 194 -13.16 35.91 1.71
C TYR A 194 -14.49 36.61 1.39
N VAL A 195 -15.13 36.24 0.28
CA VAL A 195 -16.43 36.81 -0.13
C VAL A 195 -17.52 36.54 0.92
N THR A 196 -17.53 35.34 1.49
CA THR A 196 -18.49 35.00 2.57
C THR A 196 -18.29 35.88 3.79
N ASN A 197 -17.04 36.12 4.22
CA ASN A 197 -16.74 36.97 5.37
C ASN A 197 -17.12 38.43 5.12
N GLU A 198 -16.86 38.96 3.93
CA GLU A 198 -17.24 40.33 3.55
C GLU A 198 -18.77 40.52 3.65
N LEU A 199 -19.54 39.57 3.11
CA LEU A 199 -21.01 39.59 3.18
C LEU A 199 -21.53 39.49 4.62
N ILE A 200 -20.91 38.67 5.48
CA ILE A 200 -21.28 38.55 6.89
C ILE A 200 -21.03 39.88 7.61
N VAL A 201 -19.88 40.51 7.42
CA VAL A 201 -19.56 41.80 8.07
C VAL A 201 -20.52 42.89 7.62
N GLU A 202 -20.85 42.97 6.33
CA GLU A 202 -21.82 43.94 5.82
C GLU A 202 -23.21 43.73 6.46
N GLN A 203 -23.65 42.48 6.60
CA GLN A 203 -24.92 42.15 7.25
C GLN A 203 -24.93 42.54 8.73
N GLU A 204 -23.87 42.25 9.47
CA GLU A 204 -23.78 42.61 10.89
C GLU A 204 -23.72 44.13 11.10
N LEU A 205 -23.02 44.86 10.22
CA LEU A 205 -23.01 46.33 10.24
C LEU A 205 -24.40 46.92 9.96
N ARG A 206 -25.15 46.37 9.00
CA ARG A 206 -26.53 46.79 8.70
C ARG A 206 -27.48 46.54 9.88
N LYS A 207 -27.36 45.38 10.55
CA LYS A 207 -28.09 45.10 11.79
C LYS A 207 -27.74 46.08 12.91
N ALA A 208 -26.45 46.37 13.12
CA ALA A 208 -25.99 47.28 14.17
C ALA A 208 -26.44 48.73 13.96
N ARG A 209 -26.60 49.15 12.70
CA ARG A 209 -27.15 50.47 12.35
C ARG A 209 -28.65 50.60 12.63
N GLY A 210 -29.33 49.51 13.00
CA GLY A 210 -30.78 49.53 13.26
C GLY A 210 -31.62 49.63 12.00
N GLU A 211 -31.04 49.38 10.83
CA GLU A 211 -31.80 49.24 9.58
C GLU A 211 -32.58 47.92 9.66
N ALA A 212 -33.84 48.00 10.12
CA ALA A 212 -34.76 46.88 10.05
C ALA A 212 -34.77 46.35 8.61
N MET A 213 -34.59 45.03 8.47
CA MET A 213 -34.47 44.33 7.19
C MET A 213 -35.58 44.80 6.25
N GLY A 214 -35.24 45.73 5.33
CA GLY A 214 -36.18 46.25 4.38
C GLY A 214 -36.73 45.09 3.57
N GLU A 215 -38.06 44.94 3.56
CA GLU A 215 -38.79 44.02 2.71
C GLU A 215 -38.13 43.95 1.34
N TRP A 216 -37.69 42.75 0.96
CA TRP A 216 -37.22 42.48 -0.38
C TRP A 216 -38.40 42.74 -1.33
N SER A 217 -38.43 43.91 -1.96
CA SER A 217 -39.47 44.30 -2.90
C SER A 217 -39.49 43.29 -4.05
N THR A 218 -40.52 42.47 -4.09
CA THR A 218 -40.87 41.63 -5.23
C THR A 218 -41.22 42.52 -6.42
N GLY A 219 -40.23 42.79 -7.27
CA GLY A 219 -40.43 43.32 -8.62
C GLY A 219 -40.71 42.16 -9.58
N SER A 220 -41.97 42.00 -9.96
CA SER A 220 -42.45 41.02 -10.93
C SER A 220 -41.80 41.21 -12.31
N THR A 221 -41.13 40.17 -12.82
CA THR A 221 -41.29 39.70 -14.21
C THR A 221 -40.74 38.27 -14.31
N GLY A 222 -41.58 37.35 -14.80
CA GLY A 222 -41.49 35.92 -14.49
C GLY A 222 -40.43 35.10 -15.23
N HIS A 223 -39.93 34.06 -14.57
CA HIS A 223 -40.10 32.65 -14.96
C HIS A 223 -39.47 31.74 -13.89
N GLY A 224 -40.16 30.65 -13.53
CA GLY A 224 -39.56 29.48 -12.90
C GLY A 224 -39.57 29.45 -11.37
N SER A 225 -40.54 28.73 -10.80
CA SER A 225 -40.49 28.23 -9.42
C SER A 225 -39.25 27.34 -9.25
N LEU A 226 -38.22 27.83 -8.57
CA LEU A 226 -37.20 27.00 -7.92
C LEU A 226 -37.50 26.95 -6.43
N ARG A 227 -38.21 25.88 -6.05
CA ARG A 227 -38.44 25.46 -4.68
C ARG A 227 -37.08 25.35 -3.96
N ARG A 228 -36.81 26.30 -3.07
CA ARG A 228 -35.68 26.29 -2.13
C ARG A 228 -35.85 25.07 -1.21
N GLN A 229 -35.21 23.96 -1.55
CA GLN A 229 -34.98 22.86 -0.59
C GLN A 229 -33.97 23.40 0.43
N GLN A 230 -34.51 23.94 1.50
CA GLN A 230 -33.77 24.34 2.69
C GLN A 230 -33.44 23.05 3.45
N SER A 231 -32.25 22.50 3.21
CA SER A 231 -31.61 21.57 4.12
C SER A 231 -30.68 22.38 5.01
N GLU A 232 -31.08 22.62 6.25
CA GLU A 232 -30.19 23.15 7.29
C GLU A 232 -28.99 22.21 7.48
N PRO A 233 -27.75 22.72 7.51
CA PRO A 233 -26.68 21.99 8.17
C PRO A 233 -26.74 22.32 9.66
N SER A 234 -27.09 21.32 10.48
CA SER A 234 -26.87 21.37 11.92
C SER A 234 -25.36 21.38 12.19
N TYR A 235 -24.76 22.56 12.27
CA TYR A 235 -23.43 22.74 12.85
C TYR A 235 -23.59 22.92 14.35
N ARG A 236 -23.41 21.81 15.08
CA ARG A 236 -23.20 21.84 16.52
C ARG A 236 -21.87 22.56 16.77
N HIS A 237 -21.95 23.74 17.35
CA HIS A 237 -20.80 24.52 17.77
C HIS A 237 -20.12 23.77 18.92
N ASN A 238 -19.04 23.05 18.63
CA ASN A 238 -18.07 22.68 19.64
C ASN A 238 -16.99 23.75 19.62
N ASP A 239 -16.95 24.55 20.69
CA ASP A 239 -15.86 25.47 21.01
C ASP A 239 -14.53 24.71 21.01
N VAL A 240 -13.71 24.91 19.98
CA VAL A 240 -12.29 24.58 20.04
C VAL A 240 -11.55 25.83 20.46
N ARG A 241 -11.48 26.04 21.78
CA ARG A 241 -10.60 27.04 22.40
C ARG A 241 -9.15 26.61 22.13
N PHE A 242 -8.46 27.31 21.22
CA PHE A 242 -7.02 27.20 21.06
C PHE A 242 -6.34 27.62 22.37
N ARG A 243 -5.77 26.66 23.09
CA ARG A 243 -4.93 26.91 24.27
C ARG A 243 -3.50 27.12 23.76
N GLY A 244 -3.03 28.36 23.82
CA GLY A 244 -1.62 28.67 23.61
C GLY A 244 -0.76 27.93 24.64
N VAL A 245 0.31 27.32 24.16
CA VAL A 245 1.37 26.73 24.99
C VAL A 245 2.26 27.87 25.47
N SER A 246 2.25 28.14 26.77
CA SER A 246 3.32 28.87 27.45
C SER A 246 3.76 28.07 28.67
N SER A 247 5.02 27.69 28.68
CA SER A 247 5.73 26.96 29.74
C SER A 247 5.70 27.69 31.09
N SER A 248 5.46 26.97 32.18
CA SER A 248 6.16 27.13 33.48
C SER A 248 5.67 26.10 34.51
N GLU A 249 6.65 25.30 34.97
CA GLU A 249 6.92 24.84 36.34
C GLU A 249 5.87 24.19 37.30
N SER A 250 6.32 23.05 37.87
CA SER A 250 6.11 22.56 39.27
C SER A 250 4.75 21.92 39.66
N LYS A 251 4.62 20.95 40.57
CA LYS A 251 5.39 19.82 41.14
C LYS A 251 4.40 19.13 42.13
N ASP A 252 4.10 17.83 41.97
CA ASP A 252 3.62 16.84 42.99
C ASP A 252 2.35 17.09 43.87
N PRO A 253 1.79 16.12 44.63
CA PRO A 253 1.50 14.66 44.43
C PRO A 253 0.01 14.30 44.82
N PRO A 254 -0.40 13.02 45.00
CA PRO A 254 -1.80 12.57 44.87
C PRO A 254 -2.54 12.40 46.20
N ASP A 255 -3.88 12.48 46.15
CA ASP A 255 -4.74 11.99 47.22
C ASP A 255 -5.73 10.92 46.74
N ALA A 256 -5.78 9.87 47.54
CA ALA A 256 -6.61 8.68 47.42
C ALA A 256 -8.04 8.91 47.93
N ALA A 257 -9.01 8.20 47.32
CA ALA A 257 -10.21 7.62 47.95
C ALA A 257 -11.03 6.95 46.81
N ALA A 258 -11.08 5.62 46.71
CA ALA A 258 -12.04 4.77 47.41
C ALA A 258 -13.51 5.17 47.16
N ASN A 259 -14.24 4.38 46.36
CA ASN A 259 -15.33 3.55 46.88
C ASN A 259 -16.13 2.79 45.80
N VAL A 260 -16.33 1.50 46.14
CA VAL A 260 -17.30 0.47 45.72
C VAL A 260 -17.23 -0.06 44.30
#